data_AF-C5LGE4-F1
#
_entry.id   AF-C5LGE4-F1
#
_cell.length_a   1.000
_cell.length_b   1.000
_cell.length_c   1.000
_cell.angle_alpha   90.00
_cell.angle_beta   90.00
_cell.angle_gamma   90.00
#
_symmetry.space_group_name_H-M   'P 1'
#
loop_
_entity.id
_entity.type
_entity.pdbx_description
1 polymer ?
#
loop_
_entity_poly.entity_id
_entity_poly.type
_entity_poly.pdbx_seq_one_letter_code
_entity_poly.pdbx_strand_id
1 'polypeptide(L)'
;MSLKTIITILGILSMVQCFPPSPEYCTVPNVNFTTTIFFHVGAPDLLEMLYFYKQGGKKGANVTGTIPWTVDDNTTTLFMNTTNANLTYFADLMHFNVTEWGRIPYNDTINAFTLSVNGTPTEAYSGRCPKAR
;
A
#
# COMPACT_ATOMS: atom_id res chain seq x y z
N MET A 1 -23.87 -4.54 -28.56
CA MET A 1 -23.32 -4.19 -27.24
C MET A 1 -24.22 -3.12 -26.64
N SER A 2 -24.84 -3.37 -25.48
CA SER A 2 -25.87 -2.51 -24.89
C SER A 2 -25.25 -1.28 -24.21
N LEU A 3 -25.89 -0.12 -24.29
CA LEU A 3 -25.48 1.14 -23.64
C LEU A 3 -25.22 0.96 -22.13
N LYS A 4 -25.94 0.03 -21.49
CA LYS A 4 -25.74 -0.32 -20.07
C LYS A 4 -24.34 -0.92 -19.81
N THR A 5 -23.81 -1.72 -20.74
CA THR A 5 -22.48 -2.33 -20.63
C THR A 5 -21.36 -1.29 -20.70
N ILE A 6 -21.56 -0.22 -21.48
CA ILE A 6 -20.58 0.88 -21.62
C ILE A 6 -20.51 1.74 -20.36
N ILE A 7 -21.66 2.00 -19.71
CA ILE A 7 -21.72 2.79 -18.47
C ILE A 7 -21.03 2.06 -17.31
N THR A 8 -21.16 0.73 -17.23
CA THR A 8 -20.43 -0.06 -16.24
C THR A 8 -18.92 0.03 -16.45
N ILE A 9 -18.45 -0.03 -17.71
CA ILE A 9 -17.01 0.07 -18.05
C ILE A 9 -16.45 1.48 -17.77
N LEU A 10 -17.21 2.55 -18.07
CA LEU A 10 -16.81 3.93 -17.75
C LEU A 10 -16.87 4.25 -16.24
N GLY A 11 -17.83 3.66 -15.52
CA GLY A 11 -17.91 3.76 -14.05
C GLY A 11 -16.71 3.10 -13.35
N ILE A 12 -16.30 1.92 -13.84
CA ILE A 12 -15.11 1.19 -13.38
C ILE A 12 -13.84 2.01 -13.65
N LEU A 13 -13.71 2.63 -14.83
CA LEU A 13 -12.56 3.50 -15.15
C LEU A 13 -12.51 4.78 -14.30
N SER A 14 -13.66 5.30 -13.87
CA SER A 14 -13.72 6.56 -13.13
C SER A 14 -13.28 6.46 -11.66
N MET A 15 -13.45 5.30 -11.01
CA MET A 15 -13.01 5.12 -9.61
C MET A 15 -11.53 4.74 -9.50
N VAL A 16 -10.98 4.01 -10.49
CA VAL A 16 -9.55 3.67 -10.56
C VAL A 16 -8.66 4.93 -10.65
N GLN A 17 -9.15 6.05 -11.20
CA GLN A 17 -8.40 7.31 -11.21
C GLN A 17 -8.48 8.12 -9.91
N CYS A 18 -9.47 7.84 -9.04
CA CYS A 18 -9.68 8.58 -7.79
C CYS A 18 -9.15 7.85 -6.56
N PHE A 19 -8.72 6.60 -6.73
CA PHE A 19 -8.18 5.76 -5.67
C PHE A 19 -6.73 5.37 -5.99
N PRO A 20 -5.81 5.39 -5.01
CA PRO A 20 -6.03 5.93 -3.67
C PRO A 20 -6.21 7.45 -3.69
N PRO A 21 -6.93 8.03 -2.71
CA PRO A 21 -7.22 9.47 -2.70
C PRO A 21 -6.00 10.35 -2.40
N SER A 22 -4.84 9.76 -2.11
CA SER A 22 -3.59 10.48 -1.91
C SER A 22 -2.39 9.70 -2.51
N PRO A 23 -1.33 10.39 -2.94
CA PRO A 23 -0.17 9.72 -3.54
C PRO A 23 0.74 9.06 -2.49
N GLU A 24 0.57 9.35 -1.21
CA GLU A 24 1.49 8.94 -0.15
C GLU A 24 0.73 8.58 1.14
N TYR A 25 1.06 7.42 1.72
CA TYR A 25 0.52 6.94 3.00
C TYR A 25 1.64 6.43 3.90
N CYS A 26 1.69 6.91 5.13
CA CYS A 26 2.78 6.58 6.06
C CYS A 26 2.27 5.91 7.33
N THR A 27 2.90 4.81 7.71
CA THR A 27 2.61 4.12 8.97
C THR A 27 3.01 4.98 10.17
N VAL A 28 2.26 4.88 11.26
CA VAL A 28 2.71 5.43 12.56
C VAL A 28 4.06 4.81 12.91
N PRO A 29 5.10 5.61 13.23
CA PRO A 29 6.39 5.05 13.55
C PRO A 29 6.30 4.14 14.77
N ASN A 30 6.77 2.90 14.61
CA ASN A 30 7.02 2.00 15.71
C ASN A 30 8.52 1.64 15.73
N VAL A 31 8.99 1.05 16.84
CA VAL A 31 10.42 0.82 17.08
C VAL A 31 11.07 -0.08 16.01
N ASN A 32 10.28 -0.91 15.31
CA ASN A 32 10.77 -1.95 14.41
C ASN A 32 10.36 -1.74 12.95
N PHE A 33 9.45 -0.79 12.68
CA PHE A 33 8.80 -0.65 11.40
C PHE A 33 8.27 0.76 11.20
N THR A 34 8.69 1.39 10.11
CA THR A 34 8.03 2.55 9.51
C THR A 34 8.14 2.38 8.02
N THR A 35 7.00 2.42 7.33
CA THR A 35 6.92 2.36 5.87
C THR A 35 6.03 3.47 5.35
N THR A 36 6.46 4.04 4.23
CA THR A 36 5.68 4.95 3.42
C THR A 36 5.37 4.29 2.09
N ILE A 37 4.09 4.17 1.74
CA ILE A 37 3.61 3.68 0.46
C ILE A 37 3.43 4.88 -0.47
N PHE A 38 4.06 4.82 -1.64
CA PHE A 38 3.97 5.83 -2.69
C PHE A 38 3.24 5.25 -3.90
N PHE A 39 2.23 5.96 -4.38
CA PHE A 39 1.46 5.62 -5.57
C PHE A 39 1.89 6.49 -6.74
N HIS A 40 2.21 5.88 -7.88
CA HIS A 40 2.74 6.61 -9.02
C HIS A 40 1.62 7.34 -9.80
N VAL A 41 1.72 8.66 -9.89
CA VAL A 41 0.75 9.47 -10.67
C VAL A 41 0.81 9.17 -12.17
N GLY A 42 2.00 8.85 -12.70
CA GLY A 42 2.21 8.54 -14.13
C GLY A 42 2.07 7.06 -14.49
N ALA A 43 1.94 6.18 -13.50
CA ALA A 43 1.79 4.72 -13.67
C ALA A 43 0.83 4.22 -12.56
N PRO A 44 -0.47 4.49 -12.69
CA PRO A 44 -1.43 4.38 -11.59
C PRO A 44 -1.66 2.95 -11.09
N ASP A 45 -1.16 1.94 -11.79
CA ASP A 45 -1.18 0.52 -11.41
C ASP A 45 0.05 0.08 -10.61
N LEU A 46 0.97 1.00 -10.31
CA LEU A 46 2.21 0.74 -9.59
C LEU A 46 2.29 1.52 -8.28
N LEU A 47 2.94 0.91 -7.30
CA LEU A 47 3.37 1.56 -6.07
C LEU A 47 4.81 1.17 -5.70
N GLU A 48 5.42 1.96 -4.84
CA GLU A 48 6.72 1.70 -4.21
C GLU A 48 6.60 1.92 -2.70
N MET A 49 7.50 1.33 -1.92
CA MET A 49 7.52 1.49 -0.47
C MET A 49 8.90 1.93 0.00
N LEU A 50 8.98 3.11 0.62
CA LEU A 50 10.16 3.49 1.41
C LEU A 50 10.02 2.87 2.79
N TYR A 51 11.03 2.13 3.23
CA TYR A 51 11.00 1.50 4.54
C TYR A 51 12.32 1.73 5.28
N PHE A 52 12.20 1.89 6.60
CA PHE A 52 13.31 2.01 7.52
C PHE A 52 13.49 0.68 8.25
N TYR A 53 14.72 0.19 8.32
CA TYR A 53 15.01 -1.09 8.96
C TYR A 53 16.13 -0.97 9.99
N LYS A 54 16.05 -1.82 11.01
CA LYS A 54 17.11 -2.03 12.00
C LYS A 54 17.36 -3.54 12.14
N GLN A 55 18.45 -4.05 11.57
CA GLN A 55 18.80 -5.47 11.62
C GLN A 55 20.27 -5.68 11.97
N GLY A 56 20.54 -6.58 12.91
CA GLY A 56 21.91 -6.93 13.32
C GLY A 56 22.76 -5.71 13.73
N GLY A 57 22.14 -4.67 14.29
CA GLY A 57 22.81 -3.41 14.68
C GLY A 57 22.98 -2.38 13.55
N LYS A 58 22.65 -2.71 12.29
CA LYS A 58 22.66 -1.76 11.16
C LYS A 58 21.29 -1.09 11.02
N LYS A 59 21.30 0.21 10.74
CA LYS A 59 20.11 0.99 10.39
C LYS A 59 20.24 1.50 8.96
N GLY A 60 19.14 1.50 8.21
CA GLY A 60 19.12 2.01 6.84
C GLY A 60 17.71 2.39 6.40
N ALA A 61 17.65 3.01 5.22
CA ALA A 61 16.43 3.27 4.48
C ALA A 61 16.58 2.70 3.08
N ASN A 62 15.54 2.06 2.55
CA ASN A 62 15.54 1.52 1.20
C ASN A 62 14.15 1.66 0.58
N VAL A 63 14.07 1.59 -0.75
CA VAL A 63 12.83 1.64 -1.50
C VAL A 63 12.60 0.28 -2.15
N THR A 64 11.41 -0.30 -1.98
CA THR A 64 11.01 -1.46 -2.77
C THR A 64 10.86 -0.99 -4.20
N GLY A 65 11.46 -1.68 -5.18
CA GLY A 65 11.12 -1.39 -6.58
C GLY A 65 9.61 -1.50 -6.84
N THR A 66 9.17 -1.20 -8.05
CA THR A 66 7.73 -1.12 -8.36
C THR A 66 6.97 -2.42 -8.09
N ILE A 67 5.80 -2.28 -7.47
CA ILE A 67 4.89 -3.36 -7.10
C ILE A 67 3.53 -3.07 -7.76
N PRO A 68 3.03 -3.99 -8.59
CA PRO A 68 1.69 -3.86 -9.15
C PRO A 68 0.61 -3.98 -8.08
N TRP A 69 -0.42 -3.14 -8.20
CA TRP A 69 -1.58 -3.18 -7.32
C TRP A 69 -2.88 -2.96 -8.09
N THR A 70 -4.00 -3.38 -7.48
CA THR A 70 -5.36 -3.14 -7.98
C THR A 70 -6.28 -2.77 -6.80
N VAL A 71 -7.46 -2.22 -7.08
CA VAL A 71 -8.50 -1.98 -6.06
C VAL A 71 -9.77 -2.74 -6.42
N ASP A 72 -10.47 -3.25 -5.40
CA ASP A 72 -11.87 -3.66 -5.56
C ASP A 72 -12.79 -2.46 -5.42
N ASP A 73 -13.51 -2.16 -6.50
CA ASP A 73 -14.46 -1.05 -6.64
C ASP A 73 -15.50 -0.97 -5.53
N ASN A 74 -15.86 -2.11 -4.91
CA ASN A 74 -16.91 -2.13 -3.87
C ASN A 74 -16.38 -1.93 -2.45
N THR A 75 -15.12 -2.28 -2.19
CA THR A 75 -14.59 -2.38 -0.83
C THR A 75 -13.43 -1.44 -0.56
N THR A 76 -13.05 -0.61 -1.55
CA THR A 76 -11.87 0.28 -1.53
C THR A 76 -10.61 -0.42 -1.05
N THR A 77 -10.56 -1.75 -1.20
CA THR A 77 -9.50 -2.60 -0.69
C THR A 77 -8.41 -2.69 -1.74
N LEU A 78 -7.19 -2.39 -1.34
CA LEU A 78 -6.01 -2.51 -2.18
C LEU A 78 -5.52 -3.96 -2.20
N PHE A 79 -5.24 -4.47 -3.39
CA PHE A 79 -4.69 -5.80 -3.60
C PHE A 79 -3.31 -5.67 -4.22
N MET A 80 -2.32 -6.35 -3.64
CA MET A 80 -0.97 -6.41 -4.19
C MET A 80 -0.63 -7.83 -4.59
N ASN A 81 0.18 -7.98 -5.63
CA ASN A 81 0.68 -9.30 -6.02
C ASN A 81 1.75 -9.79 -5.02
N THR A 82 1.36 -10.70 -4.13
CA THR A 82 2.24 -11.29 -3.09
C THR A 82 3.34 -12.21 -3.63
N THR A 83 3.33 -12.50 -4.94
CA THR A 83 4.40 -13.23 -5.62
C THR A 83 5.39 -12.30 -6.34
N ASN A 84 5.16 -10.98 -6.31
CA ASN A 84 6.07 -10.00 -6.89
C ASN A 84 7.42 -10.00 -6.15
N ALA A 85 8.52 -10.08 -6.90
CA ALA A 85 9.87 -10.19 -6.35
C ALA A 85 10.28 -9.02 -5.43
N ASN A 86 9.83 -7.78 -5.72
CA ASN A 86 10.16 -6.61 -4.88
C ASN A 86 9.42 -6.69 -3.54
N LEU A 87 8.15 -7.11 -3.56
CA LEU A 87 7.35 -7.28 -2.36
C LEU A 87 7.84 -8.46 -1.51
N THR A 88 8.17 -9.60 -2.13
CA THR A 88 8.71 -10.76 -1.41
C THR A 88 10.07 -10.46 -0.80
N TYR A 89 10.98 -9.80 -1.54
CA TYR A 89 12.29 -9.40 -1.02
C TYR A 89 12.16 -8.46 0.19
N PHE A 90 11.26 -7.48 0.11
CA PHE A 90 10.96 -6.60 1.22
C PHE A 90 10.45 -7.37 2.45
N ALA A 91 9.48 -8.26 2.25
CA ALA A 91 8.90 -9.06 3.33
C ALA A 91 9.95 -9.99 3.96
N ASP A 92 10.79 -10.64 3.16
CA ASP A 92 11.87 -11.51 3.63
C ASP A 92 12.90 -10.73 4.46
N LEU A 93 13.31 -9.57 3.95
CA LEU A 93 14.23 -8.68 4.66
C LEU A 93 13.60 -8.26 5.99
N MET A 94 12.36 -7.79 5.99
CA MET A 94 11.70 -7.31 7.21
C MET A 94 11.19 -8.42 8.15
N HIS A 95 11.32 -9.69 7.75
CA HIS A 95 10.73 -10.85 8.44
C HIS A 95 9.22 -10.74 8.63
N PHE A 96 8.52 -10.30 7.58
CA PHE A 96 7.07 -10.19 7.54
C PHE A 96 6.43 -11.33 6.76
N ASN A 97 5.20 -11.67 7.12
CA ASN A 97 4.38 -12.53 6.29
C ASN A 97 3.81 -11.75 5.10
N VAL A 98 4.38 -11.97 3.90
CA VAL A 98 3.97 -11.29 2.66
C VAL A 98 2.49 -11.48 2.31
N THR A 99 1.85 -12.58 2.72
CA THR A 99 0.44 -12.84 2.39
C THR A 99 -0.51 -11.86 3.05
N GLU A 100 -0.11 -11.28 4.19
CA GLU A 100 -0.88 -10.28 4.90
C GLU A 100 -1.05 -8.97 4.10
N TRP A 101 -0.18 -8.76 3.10
CA TRP A 101 -0.15 -7.57 2.26
C TRP A 101 -0.83 -7.77 0.91
N GLY A 102 -1.37 -8.96 0.65
CA GLY A 102 -2.14 -9.23 -0.57
C GLY A 102 -3.51 -8.55 -0.61
N ARG A 103 -4.03 -8.17 0.57
CA ARG A 103 -5.33 -7.50 0.72
C ARG A 103 -5.26 -6.49 1.87
N ILE A 104 -5.23 -5.21 1.52
CA ILE A 104 -5.06 -4.09 2.44
C ILE A 104 -6.33 -3.25 2.40
N PRO A 105 -7.20 -3.34 3.43
CA PRO A 105 -8.41 -2.53 3.49
C PRO A 105 -8.08 -1.06 3.69
N TYR A 106 -8.92 -0.20 3.14
CA TYR A 106 -8.88 1.24 3.32
C TYR A 106 -10.08 1.70 4.16
N ASN A 107 -9.86 2.68 5.03
CA ASN A 107 -10.89 3.29 5.86
C ASN A 107 -11.04 4.77 5.51
N ASP A 108 -12.09 5.06 4.72
CA ASP A 108 -12.44 6.41 4.26
C ASP A 108 -12.64 7.40 5.42
N THR A 109 -13.12 6.94 6.58
CA THR A 109 -13.44 7.82 7.73
C THR A 109 -12.20 8.48 8.31
N ILE A 110 -11.08 7.78 8.29
CA ILE A 110 -9.80 8.24 8.86
C ILE A 110 -8.72 8.45 7.78
N ASN A 111 -9.05 8.21 6.51
CA ASN A 111 -8.14 8.26 5.37
C ASN A 111 -6.85 7.47 5.62
N ALA A 112 -7.01 6.17 5.89
CA ALA A 112 -5.90 5.29 6.21
C ALA A 112 -6.06 3.88 5.62
N PHE A 113 -4.93 3.26 5.31
CA PHE A 113 -4.83 1.84 5.01
C PHE A 113 -4.47 1.06 6.26
N THR A 114 -5.13 -0.08 6.49
CA THR A 114 -4.77 -0.98 7.59
C THR A 114 -3.83 -2.07 7.07
N LEU A 115 -2.55 -1.95 7.39
CA LEU A 115 -1.53 -2.95 7.10
C LEU A 115 -1.46 -3.96 8.24
N SER A 116 -1.16 -5.23 7.95
CA SER A 116 -0.84 -6.22 8.99
C SER A 116 0.64 -6.55 8.94
N VAL A 117 1.27 -6.54 10.11
CA VAL A 117 2.68 -6.88 10.30
C VAL A 117 2.74 -8.02 11.31
N ASN A 118 2.86 -9.25 10.80
CA ASN A 118 2.88 -10.47 11.60
C ASN A 118 1.68 -10.57 12.55
N GLY A 119 0.48 -10.35 12.00
CA GLY A 119 -0.79 -10.35 12.73
C GLY A 119 -1.08 -9.08 13.54
N THR A 120 -0.18 -8.10 13.58
CA THR A 120 -0.42 -6.81 14.26
C THR A 120 -0.91 -5.76 13.27
N PRO A 121 -2.14 -5.23 13.40
CA PRO A 121 -2.63 -4.17 12.54
C PRO A 121 -1.89 -2.85 12.81
N THR A 122 -1.53 -2.14 11.74
CA THR A 122 -0.88 -0.82 11.76
C THR A 122 -1.52 0.05 10.69
N GLU A 123 -1.97 1.23 11.08
CA GLU A 123 -2.55 2.19 10.14
C GLU A 123 -1.47 3.00 9.42
N ALA A 124 -1.63 3.15 8.11
CA ALA A 124 -0.90 4.06 7.25
C ALA A 124 -1.81 5.21 6.83
N TYR A 125 -1.55 6.41 7.32
CA TYR A 125 -2.39 7.59 7.09
C TYR A 125 -1.86 8.41 5.91
N SER A 126 -2.76 9.06 5.18
CA SER A 126 -2.36 10.03 4.15
C SER A 126 -1.65 11.24 4.76
N GLY A 127 -0.60 11.75 4.11
CA GLY A 127 0.08 13.00 4.49
C GLY A 127 1.45 12.80 5.15
N ARG A 128 1.99 13.84 5.80
CA ARG A 128 3.35 13.80 6.37
C ARG A 128 3.43 12.74 7.47
N CYS A 129 4.39 11.83 7.34
CA CYS A 129 4.72 10.84 8.36
C CYS A 129 4.69 11.48 9.76
N PRO A 130 3.91 10.93 10.72
CA PRO A 130 3.97 11.39 12.09
C PRO A 130 5.43 11.30 12.55
N LYS A 131 5.98 12.35 13.15
CA LYS A 131 7.28 12.22 13.81
C LYS A 131 7.10 11.18 14.92
N ALA A 132 8.02 10.21 14.99
CA ALA A 132 8.09 9.30 16.13
C ALA A 132 8.08 10.14 17.41
N ARG A 133 7.12 9.88 18.31
CA ARG A 133 7.07 10.50 19.63
C ARG A 133 8.19 9.97 20.50
#